data_AF-A0A5C2MCD7-F1
#
_entry.id   AF-A0A5C2MCD7-F1
#
_cell.length_a   1.000
_cell.length_b   1.000
_cell.length_c   1.000
_cell.angle_alpha   90.00
_cell.angle_beta   90.00
_cell.angle_gamma   90.00
#
_symmetry.space_group_name_H-M   'P 1'
#
loop_
_entity.id
_entity.type
_entity.pdbx_description
1 polymer ?
#
loop_
_entity_poly.entity_id
_entity_poly.type
_entity_poly.pdbx_seq_one_letter_code
_entity_poly.pdbx_strand_id
1 'polypeptide(L)'
;MGWVLFQGTKRGHSPLLISFTMAAIASAGLGFWFLRSLSPTPMALSEPMPLPDPVQLERPLPRPILDGRDPLLATVPNQAPQPPAAASTHAKAILPTVPPPALQPVPPSQGPAPQVRVAIARDQSQLTVGTAVATAVTNDQQQVMTQLTPSQGVVVTARDGFLLWNGQPLAPSLWIRPSNQLAFVGDKWYRGVVRLIAQGNTVTAVNQVDLEQYLVSVVGSEVYPDWPMETLKAQAIAARSYALAQMFQPASRFFDLGNDERWQVYRGIETEWNTTQAAVQATRGIVLTKSGRVMVSMYAATDDIVRDVFGGRGMSQTGAYELGKRGYNHLQILGTYYPGAGLSQLQTQ
;
A
#
# COMPACT_ATOMS: atom_id res chain seq x y z
N MET A 1 -40.15 -21.82 -44.17
CA MET A 1 -39.07 -22.14 -43.21
C MET A 1 -39.02 -20.99 -42.23
N GLY A 2 -39.40 -21.03 -40.96
CA GLY A 2 -39.65 -22.07 -39.95
C GLY A 2 -39.43 -21.34 -38.63
N TRP A 3 -40.46 -21.29 -37.78
CA TRP A 3 -40.66 -20.41 -36.61
C TRP A 3 -39.64 -20.66 -35.46
N VAL A 4 -39.44 -19.79 -34.45
CA VAL A 4 -40.32 -19.61 -33.28
C VAL A 4 -39.92 -18.37 -32.44
N LEU A 5 -40.95 -17.65 -31.99
CA LEU A 5 -41.00 -16.62 -30.94
C LEU A 5 -40.90 -17.25 -29.53
N PHE A 6 -40.30 -16.54 -28.57
CA PHE A 6 -40.87 -16.44 -27.21
C PHE A 6 -40.66 -15.03 -26.63
N GLN A 7 -41.77 -14.37 -26.31
CA GLN A 7 -41.82 -13.18 -25.46
C GLN A 7 -41.73 -13.59 -23.99
N GLY A 8 -41.08 -12.78 -23.16
CA GLY A 8 -41.02 -12.94 -21.71
C GLY A 8 -40.45 -11.72 -21.01
N THR A 9 -41.31 -11.01 -20.27
CA THR A 9 -41.19 -9.67 -19.69
C THR A 9 -40.19 -9.43 -18.55
N LYS A 10 -39.69 -8.18 -18.49
CA LYS A 10 -39.39 -7.31 -17.32
C LYS A 10 -38.42 -7.79 -16.21
N ARG A 11 -37.28 -7.09 -16.08
CA ARG A 11 -36.93 -6.21 -14.93
C ARG A 11 -35.62 -5.47 -15.21
N GLY A 12 -35.56 -4.21 -14.77
CA GLY A 12 -34.70 -3.19 -15.35
C GLY A 12 -33.25 -3.20 -14.90
N HIS A 13 -32.40 -2.67 -15.77
CA HIS A 13 -31.11 -2.09 -15.44
C HIS A 13 -30.99 -0.84 -16.32
N SER A 14 -30.91 0.32 -15.68
CA SER A 14 -30.67 1.61 -16.32
C SER A 14 -29.30 1.59 -17.01
N PRO A 15 -29.14 2.16 -18.21
CA PRO A 15 -27.79 2.43 -18.74
C PRO A 15 -27.17 3.58 -17.92
N LEU A 16 -25.97 3.36 -17.40
CA LEU A 16 -25.16 4.43 -16.80
C LEU A 16 -24.78 5.42 -17.91
N LEU A 17 -25.41 6.60 -17.87
CA LEU A 17 -24.97 7.79 -18.60
C LEU A 17 -23.80 8.41 -17.84
N ILE A 18 -22.62 8.43 -18.45
CA ILE A 18 -21.47 9.21 -17.97
C ILE A 18 -21.58 10.60 -18.60
N SER A 19 -21.96 11.58 -17.78
CA SER A 19 -22.02 12.99 -18.19
C SER A 19 -20.67 13.66 -17.97
N PHE A 20 -20.09 14.26 -19.01
CA PHE A 20 -18.98 15.20 -18.92
C PHE A 20 -19.53 16.63 -18.98
N THR A 21 -19.33 17.43 -17.93
CA THR A 21 -19.60 18.86 -17.98
C THR A 21 -18.33 19.62 -18.40
N MET A 22 -18.38 20.24 -19.58
CA MET A 22 -17.45 21.31 -19.95
C MET A 22 -17.92 22.61 -19.27
N ALA A 23 -17.05 23.24 -18.49
CA ALA A 23 -17.29 24.60 -18.02
C ALA A 23 -16.80 25.60 -19.08
N ALA A 24 -17.76 26.32 -19.68
CA ALA A 24 -17.51 27.52 -20.47
C ALA A 24 -17.48 28.74 -19.52
N ILE A 25 -16.45 29.57 -19.60
CA ILE A 25 -16.38 30.85 -18.89
C ILE A 25 -16.74 31.95 -19.88
N ALA A 26 -17.85 32.65 -19.61
CA ALA A 26 -18.26 33.88 -20.26
C ALA A 26 -18.12 35.08 -19.31
N SER A 27 -17.93 36.24 -19.92
CA SER A 27 -17.24 37.43 -19.45
C SER A 27 -18.07 38.41 -18.61
N ALA A 28 -17.33 39.39 -18.05
CA ALA A 28 -17.66 40.80 -17.81
C ALA A 28 -18.06 41.26 -16.39
N GLY A 29 -17.27 42.20 -15.88
CA GLY A 29 -17.58 43.08 -14.75
C GLY A 29 -16.49 44.15 -14.60
N LEU A 30 -16.77 45.36 -15.09
CA LEU A 30 -15.93 46.55 -14.92
C LEU A 30 -16.01 47.09 -13.49
N GLY A 31 -14.88 47.52 -12.94
CA GLY A 31 -14.79 48.35 -11.74
C GLY A 31 -13.44 49.09 -11.68
N PHE A 32 -13.48 50.41 -11.88
CA PHE A 32 -12.34 51.33 -11.86
C PHE A 32 -11.72 51.50 -10.46
N TRP A 33 -10.39 51.40 -10.32
CA TRP A 33 -9.63 52.03 -9.23
C TRP A 33 -8.18 52.42 -9.66
N PHE A 34 -7.89 53.72 -9.53
CA PHE A 34 -6.60 54.44 -9.39
C PHE A 34 -5.35 54.05 -10.21
N LEU A 35 -4.89 54.98 -11.08
CA LEU A 35 -3.52 54.99 -11.60
C LEU A 35 -2.52 55.34 -10.48
N ARG A 36 -1.58 54.43 -10.22
CA ARG A 36 -0.31 54.72 -9.54
C ARG A 36 0.82 54.33 -10.50
N SER A 37 1.67 55.29 -10.83
CA SER A 37 2.85 55.09 -11.68
C SER A 37 3.79 54.04 -11.09
N LEU A 38 4.12 53.01 -11.88
CA LEU A 38 5.12 52.01 -11.53
C LEU A 38 6.44 52.38 -12.21
N SER A 39 7.41 52.84 -11.43
CA SER A 39 8.82 52.87 -11.83
C SER A 39 9.37 51.43 -11.85
N PRO A 40 10.29 51.08 -12.77
CA PRO A 40 10.89 49.76 -12.79
C PRO A 40 11.77 49.57 -11.54
N THR A 41 11.42 48.62 -10.69
CA THR A 41 12.28 48.14 -9.62
C THR A 41 13.24 47.11 -10.23
N PRO A 42 14.57 47.22 -10.03
CA PRO A 42 15.48 46.18 -10.47
C PRO A 42 15.20 44.91 -9.64
N MET A 43 14.88 43.81 -10.32
CA MET A 43 14.84 42.49 -9.68
C MET A 43 16.25 42.15 -9.22
N ALA A 44 16.46 42.18 -7.90
CA ALA A 44 17.59 41.50 -7.29
C ALA A 44 17.41 39.99 -7.54
N LEU A 45 18.47 39.34 -8.03
CA LEU A 45 18.59 37.89 -8.08
C LEU A 45 18.27 37.34 -6.69
N SER A 46 17.21 36.56 -6.57
CA SER A 46 16.89 35.80 -5.38
C SER A 46 18.10 34.95 -5.02
N GLU A 47 18.59 35.09 -3.78
CA GLU A 47 19.60 34.20 -3.23
C GLU A 47 19.17 32.73 -3.42
N PRO A 48 20.12 31.80 -3.65
CA PRO A 48 19.79 30.39 -3.77
C PRO A 48 19.05 29.94 -2.51
N MET A 49 17.90 29.26 -2.70
CA MET A 49 17.16 28.67 -1.59
C MET A 49 18.11 27.81 -0.75
N PRO A 50 18.08 27.92 0.59
CA PRO A 50 18.81 27.00 1.43
C PRO A 50 18.38 25.58 1.09
N LEU A 51 19.36 24.67 0.99
CA LEU A 51 19.09 23.24 0.89
C LEU A 51 18.10 22.89 2.03
N PRO A 52 17.00 22.16 1.75
CA PRO A 52 16.13 21.70 2.82
C PRO A 52 16.98 20.91 3.81
N ASP A 53 16.76 21.14 5.11
CA ASP A 53 17.38 20.35 6.16
C ASP A 53 17.23 18.86 5.83
N PRO A 54 18.24 18.02 6.14
CA PRO A 54 18.12 16.58 5.92
C PRO A 54 16.83 16.08 6.56
N VAL A 55 15.96 15.46 5.76
CA VAL A 55 14.68 14.93 6.24
C VAL A 55 14.97 13.99 7.41
N GLN A 56 14.52 14.37 8.61
CA GLN A 56 14.68 13.50 9.78
C GLN A 56 13.82 12.24 9.56
N LEU A 57 14.49 11.10 9.41
CA LEU A 57 13.85 9.80 9.30
C LEU A 57 13.38 9.38 10.68
N GLU A 58 12.08 9.46 10.91
CA GLU A 58 11.48 9.07 12.19
C GLU A 58 10.74 7.73 12.04
N ARG A 59 11.11 6.78 12.90
CA ARG A 59 10.26 5.67 13.36
C ARG A 59 9.85 5.98 14.80
N PRO A 60 8.68 5.54 15.29
CA PRO A 60 7.50 5.02 14.61
C PRO A 60 6.49 6.15 14.31
N LEU A 61 5.58 5.94 13.35
CA LEU A 61 4.40 6.80 13.19
C LEU A 61 3.68 6.94 14.55
N PRO A 62 3.11 8.13 14.87
CA PRO A 62 2.48 8.36 16.18
C PRO A 62 1.48 7.24 16.49
N ARG A 63 1.73 6.54 17.60
CA ARG A 63 0.80 5.58 18.18
C ARG A 63 -0.51 6.33 18.47
N PRO A 64 -1.71 5.74 18.30
CA PRO A 64 -2.85 6.18 19.09
C PRO A 64 -2.38 6.19 20.54
N ILE A 65 -2.53 7.31 21.24
CA ILE A 65 -2.14 7.42 22.65
C ILE A 65 -2.84 6.27 23.40
N LEU A 66 -2.04 5.30 23.84
CA LEU A 66 -2.42 4.14 24.62
C LEU A 66 -2.20 4.51 26.08
N ASP A 67 -3.22 5.09 26.69
CA ASP A 67 -3.33 5.34 28.11
C ASP A 67 -3.69 4.03 28.84
N GLY A 68 -2.79 3.42 29.62
CA GLY A 68 -1.47 3.87 29.98
C GLY A 68 -0.73 2.78 30.73
N ARG A 69 0.49 2.52 30.25
CA ARG A 69 1.68 1.94 30.89
C ARG A 69 2.32 0.95 29.92
N ASP A 70 3.49 1.37 29.46
CA ASP A 70 4.34 0.74 28.47
C ASP A 70 4.82 -0.65 28.94
N PRO A 71 4.36 -1.76 28.34
CA PRO A 71 4.80 -3.08 28.75
C PRO A 71 6.09 -3.55 28.07
N LEU A 72 6.72 -2.76 27.16
CA LEU A 72 7.88 -3.24 26.39
C LEU A 72 9.01 -2.21 26.21
N LEU A 73 9.24 -1.38 27.22
CA LEU A 73 10.59 -0.81 27.49
C LEU A 73 11.43 -1.84 28.28
N ALA A 74 11.68 -3.00 27.67
CA ALA A 74 12.70 -3.93 28.13
C ALA A 74 13.39 -4.54 26.91
N THR A 75 14.48 -3.87 26.51
CA THR A 75 15.59 -4.41 25.70
C THR A 75 15.19 -5.30 24.52
N VAL A 76 14.69 -4.68 23.45
CA VAL A 76 14.99 -5.18 22.11
C VAL A 76 16.42 -4.76 21.80
N PRO A 77 17.35 -5.68 21.48
CA PRO A 77 18.68 -5.31 21.01
C PRO A 77 18.52 -4.35 19.82
N ASN A 78 19.18 -3.20 19.90
CA ASN A 78 19.28 -2.23 18.83
C ASN A 78 20.16 -2.82 17.71
N GLN A 79 19.64 -3.80 16.99
CA GLN A 79 20.15 -4.19 15.69
C GLN A 79 19.20 -3.61 14.66
N ALA A 80 19.71 -2.62 13.92
CA ALA A 80 19.09 -2.19 12.68
C ALA A 80 18.76 -3.45 11.85
N PRO A 81 17.57 -3.54 11.24
CA PRO A 81 17.32 -4.55 10.22
C PRO A 81 18.47 -4.51 9.22
N GLN A 82 19.07 -5.66 8.92
CA GLN A 82 20.06 -5.71 7.86
C GLN A 82 19.39 -5.15 6.60
N PRO A 83 20.03 -4.19 5.91
CA PRO A 83 19.53 -3.70 4.64
C PRO A 83 19.31 -4.90 3.69
N PRO A 84 18.40 -4.79 2.70
CA PRO A 84 18.37 -5.77 1.62
C PRO A 84 19.80 -6.02 1.14
N ALA A 85 20.12 -7.30 0.93
CA ALA A 85 21.48 -7.83 0.81
C ALA A 85 22.48 -6.83 0.23
N ALA A 86 23.56 -6.62 0.97
CA ALA A 86 24.67 -5.71 0.67
C ALA A 86 24.90 -5.55 -0.83
N ALA A 87 24.86 -4.29 -1.28
CA ALA A 87 25.23 -3.79 -2.59
C ALA A 87 25.86 -4.85 -3.51
N SER A 88 25.01 -5.55 -4.28
CA SER A 88 25.47 -6.06 -5.56
C SER A 88 25.95 -4.84 -6.32
N THR A 89 27.26 -4.78 -6.60
CA THR A 89 27.92 -3.78 -7.44
C THR A 89 26.94 -3.26 -8.48
N HIS A 90 26.50 -2.01 -8.34
CA HIS A 90 25.38 -1.46 -9.12
C HIS A 90 25.60 -1.74 -10.61
N ALA A 91 24.87 -2.70 -11.16
CA ALA A 91 24.72 -2.81 -12.59
C ALA A 91 24.22 -1.44 -13.08
N LYS A 92 24.90 -0.88 -14.06
CA LYS A 92 24.69 0.48 -14.56
C LYS A 92 23.22 0.61 -15.00
N ALA A 93 22.40 1.34 -14.23
CA ALA A 93 21.00 1.57 -14.57
C ALA A 93 20.91 2.09 -16.02
N ILE A 94 20.04 1.49 -16.83
CA ILE A 94 19.89 1.88 -18.24
C ILE A 94 18.97 3.10 -18.26
N LEU A 95 19.56 4.26 -18.06
CA LEU A 95 18.81 5.51 -17.94
C LEU A 95 18.63 6.15 -19.33
N PRO A 96 17.41 6.62 -19.65
CA PRO A 96 17.15 7.27 -20.93
C PRO A 96 17.99 8.56 -21.06
N THR A 97 18.51 8.80 -22.25
CA THR A 97 19.29 10.01 -22.58
C THR A 97 18.43 11.25 -22.77
N VAL A 98 17.12 11.05 -23.03
CA VAL A 98 16.10 12.10 -23.17
C VAL A 98 15.10 11.95 -22.04
N PRO A 99 14.60 13.05 -21.43
CA PRO A 99 13.57 12.96 -20.42
C PRO A 99 12.33 12.23 -20.96
N PRO A 100 11.83 11.19 -20.26
CA PRO A 100 10.65 10.47 -20.69
C PRO A 100 9.42 11.38 -20.53
N PRO A 101 8.39 11.22 -21.38
CA PRO A 101 7.15 11.96 -21.23
C PRO A 101 6.53 11.62 -19.87
N ALA A 102 6.19 12.66 -19.10
CA ALA A 102 5.50 12.50 -17.84
C ALA A 102 4.08 11.96 -18.08
N LEU A 103 3.62 11.05 -17.22
CA LEU A 103 2.21 10.70 -17.19
C LEU A 103 1.37 11.92 -16.83
N GLN A 104 0.14 11.99 -17.35
CA GLN A 104 -0.79 13.05 -16.98
C GLN A 104 -1.15 12.94 -15.48
N PRO A 105 -1.03 14.04 -14.71
CA PRO A 105 -1.31 14.01 -13.29
C PRO A 105 -2.79 13.77 -13.02
N VAL A 106 -3.06 13.08 -11.91
CA VAL A 106 -4.40 12.80 -11.40
C VAL A 106 -4.41 13.17 -9.92
N PRO A 107 -5.45 13.86 -9.39
CA PRO A 107 -5.47 14.21 -7.98
C PRO A 107 -5.52 12.96 -7.08
N PRO A 108 -5.08 13.03 -5.82
CA PRO A 108 -5.31 11.95 -4.86
C PRO A 108 -6.80 11.72 -4.57
N SER A 109 -7.19 10.46 -4.35
CA SER A 109 -8.56 10.09 -3.98
C SER A 109 -8.90 10.54 -2.57
N GLN A 110 -10.15 10.98 -2.38
CA GLN A 110 -10.72 11.36 -1.08
C GLN A 110 -11.59 10.25 -0.46
N GLY A 111 -11.86 9.17 -1.22
CA GLY A 111 -12.71 8.07 -0.78
C GLY A 111 -12.02 7.12 0.21
N PRO A 112 -12.79 6.22 0.84
CA PRO A 112 -12.23 5.15 1.65
C PRO A 112 -11.39 4.21 0.75
N ALA A 113 -10.26 3.72 1.28
CA ALA A 113 -9.50 2.71 0.56
C ALA A 113 -10.12 1.33 0.82
N PRO A 114 -10.03 0.40 -0.14
CA PRO A 114 -10.52 -0.95 0.05
C PRO A 114 -9.61 -1.68 1.05
N GLN A 115 -10.10 -2.77 1.63
CA GLN A 115 -9.30 -3.59 2.53
C GLN A 115 -8.62 -4.71 1.74
N VAL A 116 -7.31 -4.83 1.93
CA VAL A 116 -6.50 -5.91 1.37
C VAL A 116 -6.35 -7.03 2.40
N ARG A 117 -6.39 -8.28 1.93
CA ARG A 117 -6.21 -9.49 2.75
C ARG A 117 -4.87 -10.12 2.44
N VAL A 118 -3.95 -10.08 3.38
CA VAL A 118 -2.57 -10.54 3.21
C VAL A 118 -2.33 -11.76 4.09
N ALA A 119 -1.92 -12.88 3.51
CA ALA A 119 -1.43 -14.01 4.29
C ALA A 119 -0.07 -13.63 4.90
N ILE A 120 -0.05 -13.40 6.21
CA ILE A 120 1.14 -12.95 6.96
C ILE A 120 1.90 -14.11 7.63
N ALA A 121 1.23 -15.25 7.79
CA ALA A 121 1.85 -16.53 8.16
C ALA A 121 1.03 -17.67 7.54
N ARG A 122 1.69 -18.63 6.90
CA ARG A 122 1.04 -19.76 6.22
C ARG A 122 1.59 -21.07 6.72
N ASP A 123 0.73 -22.09 6.79
CA ASP A 123 1.13 -23.47 7.07
C ASP A 123 1.94 -23.64 8.37
N GLN A 124 1.64 -22.83 9.39
CA GLN A 124 2.36 -22.86 10.66
C GLN A 124 1.87 -24.00 11.54
N SER A 125 2.76 -24.80 12.12
CA SER A 125 2.39 -25.79 13.14
C SER A 125 1.88 -25.14 14.44
N GLN A 126 2.34 -23.93 14.71
CA GLN A 126 1.99 -23.11 15.87
C GLN A 126 2.20 -21.63 15.54
N LEU A 127 1.36 -20.76 16.10
CA LEU A 127 1.49 -19.32 15.99
C LEU A 127 1.14 -18.64 17.31
N THR A 128 1.98 -17.70 17.74
CA THR A 128 1.67 -16.84 18.89
C THR A 128 0.91 -15.61 18.43
N VAL A 129 -0.18 -15.27 19.10
CA VAL A 129 -0.99 -14.07 18.81
C VAL A 129 -1.25 -13.27 20.07
N GLY A 130 -1.42 -11.96 19.95
CA GLY A 130 -1.70 -11.08 21.08
C GLY A 130 -2.17 -9.70 20.66
N THR A 131 -2.54 -8.87 21.63
CA THR A 131 -2.96 -7.48 21.44
C THR A 131 -2.50 -6.63 22.61
N ALA A 132 -2.25 -5.34 22.38
CA ALA A 132 -1.92 -4.39 23.46
C ALA A 132 -3.13 -4.02 24.33
N VAL A 133 -4.34 -4.34 23.88
CA VAL A 133 -5.62 -4.06 24.55
C VAL A 133 -6.45 -5.32 24.70
N ALA A 134 -7.37 -5.31 25.65
CA ALA A 134 -8.31 -6.41 25.85
C ALA A 134 -9.14 -6.57 24.58
N THR A 135 -9.10 -7.76 23.97
CA THR A 135 -9.71 -7.98 22.65
C THR A 135 -10.52 -9.26 22.66
N ALA A 136 -11.82 -9.14 22.35
CA ALA A 136 -12.66 -10.30 22.12
C ALA A 136 -12.23 -11.03 20.84
N VAL A 137 -12.09 -12.34 20.93
CA VAL A 137 -11.80 -13.22 19.79
C VAL A 137 -13.09 -13.93 19.40
N THR A 138 -13.46 -13.80 18.13
CA THR A 138 -14.77 -14.25 17.62
C THR A 138 -14.64 -15.28 16.52
N ASN A 139 -15.65 -16.13 16.32
CA ASN A 139 -15.72 -17.00 15.14
C ASN A 139 -16.31 -16.26 13.92
N ASP A 140 -16.53 -16.98 12.81
CA ASP A 140 -17.12 -16.42 11.58
C ASP A 140 -18.57 -15.95 11.77
N GLN A 141 -19.28 -16.45 12.80
CA GLN A 141 -20.62 -16.05 13.20
C GLN A 141 -20.63 -14.88 14.21
N GLN A 142 -19.47 -14.24 14.44
CA GLN A 142 -19.29 -13.15 15.41
C GLN A 142 -19.57 -13.55 16.88
N GLN A 143 -19.65 -14.84 17.19
CA GLN A 143 -19.77 -15.32 18.56
C GLN A 143 -18.42 -15.20 19.25
N VAL A 144 -18.40 -14.65 20.47
CA VAL A 144 -17.19 -14.55 21.28
C VAL A 144 -16.79 -15.94 21.75
N MET A 145 -15.62 -16.40 21.31
CA MET A 145 -15.08 -17.72 21.66
C MET A 145 -14.15 -17.64 22.87
N THR A 146 -13.40 -16.53 22.97
CA THR A 146 -12.43 -16.27 24.03
C THR A 146 -12.05 -14.78 24.05
N GLN A 147 -11.18 -14.38 24.97
CA GLN A 147 -10.61 -13.03 25.03
C GLN A 147 -9.09 -13.06 25.15
N LEU A 148 -8.44 -12.10 24.51
CA LEU A 148 -7.03 -11.79 24.70
C LEU A 148 -6.87 -10.79 25.83
N THR A 149 -6.06 -11.16 26.82
CA THR A 149 -5.58 -10.25 27.86
C THR A 149 -4.54 -9.29 27.26
N PRO A 150 -4.57 -7.98 27.60
CA PRO A 150 -3.56 -7.02 27.14
C PRO A 150 -2.14 -7.52 27.36
N SER A 151 -1.29 -7.41 26.33
CA SER A 151 0.14 -7.71 26.37
C SER A 151 0.49 -9.17 26.73
N GLN A 152 -0.48 -10.07 26.65
CA GLN A 152 -0.27 -11.51 26.83
C GLN A 152 -0.37 -12.23 25.48
N GLY A 153 0.66 -12.98 25.13
CA GLY A 153 0.65 -13.85 23.96
C GLY A 153 -0.12 -15.14 24.24
N VAL A 154 -0.88 -15.61 23.26
CA VAL A 154 -1.53 -16.92 23.26
C VAL A 154 -0.99 -17.77 22.12
N VAL A 155 -0.71 -19.02 22.46
CA VAL A 155 -0.33 -20.04 21.49
C VAL A 155 -1.58 -20.59 20.81
N VAL A 156 -1.59 -20.51 19.48
CA VAL A 156 -2.60 -21.10 18.61
C VAL A 156 -1.98 -22.23 17.80
N THR A 157 -2.60 -23.40 17.82
CA THR A 157 -2.26 -24.55 16.97
C THR A 157 -3.49 -24.97 16.17
N ALA A 158 -3.34 -25.91 15.23
CA ALA A 158 -4.47 -26.46 14.50
C ALA A 158 -4.42 -27.99 14.52
N ARG A 159 -5.59 -28.61 14.61
CA ARG A 159 -5.75 -30.05 14.54
C ARG A 159 -7.11 -30.39 13.94
N ASP A 160 -7.11 -31.30 12.96
CA ASP A 160 -8.33 -31.83 12.34
C ASP A 160 -9.30 -30.73 11.86
N GLY A 161 -8.75 -29.60 11.37
CA GLY A 161 -9.53 -28.46 10.85
C GLY A 161 -10.07 -27.50 11.91
N PHE A 162 -9.68 -27.63 13.18
CA PHE A 162 -10.02 -26.70 14.26
C PHE A 162 -8.78 -25.97 14.76
N LEU A 163 -8.94 -24.69 15.11
CA LEU A 163 -7.95 -23.92 15.86
C LEU A 163 -8.05 -24.27 17.34
N LEU A 164 -6.90 -24.52 17.96
CA LEU A 164 -6.75 -24.80 19.37
C LEU A 164 -6.12 -23.58 20.05
N TRP A 165 -6.77 -23.06 21.08
CA TRP A 165 -6.35 -21.92 21.88
C TRP A 165 -5.76 -22.41 23.19
N ASN A 166 -4.44 -22.33 23.35
CA ASN A 166 -3.71 -23.01 24.44
C ASN A 166 -4.07 -24.50 24.55
N GLY A 167 -4.20 -25.18 23.40
CA GLY A 167 -4.55 -26.60 23.31
C GLY A 167 -6.04 -26.92 23.39
N GLN A 168 -6.93 -25.95 23.65
CA GLN A 168 -8.38 -26.18 23.68
C GLN A 168 -9.02 -25.87 22.31
N PRO A 169 -9.74 -26.82 21.69
CA PRO A 169 -10.37 -26.58 20.39
C PRO A 169 -11.47 -25.52 20.50
N LEU A 170 -11.45 -24.52 19.59
CA LEU A 170 -12.46 -23.45 19.55
C LEU A 170 -13.30 -23.50 18.28
N ALA A 171 -12.71 -23.17 17.13
CA ALA A 171 -13.42 -23.03 15.86
C ALA A 171 -12.46 -23.21 14.67
N PRO A 172 -12.95 -23.50 13.46
CA PRO A 172 -12.11 -23.55 12.25
C PRO A 172 -11.48 -22.21 11.87
N SER A 173 -12.07 -21.10 12.30
CA SER A 173 -11.65 -19.74 12.00
C SER A 173 -11.92 -18.83 13.19
N LEU A 174 -10.96 -17.96 13.52
CA LEU A 174 -11.05 -16.98 14.60
C LEU A 174 -10.64 -15.59 14.10
N TRP A 175 -11.28 -14.55 14.64
CA TRP A 175 -11.04 -13.16 14.29
C TRP A 175 -10.62 -12.36 15.51
N ILE A 176 -9.52 -11.62 15.36
CA ILE A 176 -8.95 -10.69 16.34
C ILE A 176 -9.16 -9.28 15.81
N ARG A 177 -10.00 -8.49 16.48
CA ARG A 177 -10.36 -7.11 16.09
C ARG A 177 -9.94 -6.11 17.18
N PRO A 178 -8.69 -5.62 17.15
CA PRO A 178 -8.12 -4.83 18.25
C PRO A 178 -8.62 -3.37 18.35
N SER A 179 -9.85 -3.03 17.91
CA SER A 179 -10.43 -1.68 18.02
C SER A 179 -9.49 -0.53 17.61
N ASN A 180 -8.92 -0.61 16.39
CA ASN A 180 -7.91 0.30 15.84
C ASN A 180 -6.52 0.26 16.50
N GLN A 181 -6.29 -0.67 17.44
CA GLN A 181 -4.97 -0.98 17.98
C GLN A 181 -4.26 -2.04 17.13
N LEU A 182 -3.08 -2.45 17.55
CA LEU A 182 -2.24 -3.41 16.84
C LEU A 182 -2.51 -4.85 17.30
N ALA A 183 -2.42 -5.78 16.35
CA ALA A 183 -2.38 -7.21 16.61
C ALA A 183 -0.94 -7.72 16.48
N PHE A 184 -0.49 -8.49 17.46
CA PHE A 184 0.77 -9.22 17.42
C PHE A 184 0.53 -10.60 16.81
N VAL A 185 1.34 -10.98 15.84
CA VAL A 185 1.27 -12.29 15.17
C VAL A 185 2.70 -12.78 14.89
N GLY A 186 3.05 -13.93 15.47
CA GLY A 186 4.40 -14.50 15.39
C GLY A 186 5.41 -13.63 16.13
N ASP A 187 6.11 -12.78 15.39
CA ASP A 187 7.15 -11.86 15.85
C ASP A 187 6.86 -10.39 15.50
N LYS A 188 5.71 -10.08 14.86
CA LYS A 188 5.43 -8.75 14.31
C LYS A 188 4.10 -8.17 14.77
N TRP A 189 4.03 -6.85 14.71
CA TRP A 189 2.82 -6.07 14.96
C TRP A 189 2.19 -5.60 13.66
N TYR A 190 0.88 -5.77 13.54
CA TYR A 190 0.09 -5.45 12.36
C TYR A 190 -1.06 -4.50 12.72
N ARG A 191 -1.35 -3.58 11.80
CA ARG A 191 -2.59 -2.78 11.82
C ARG A 191 -3.78 -3.63 11.35
N GLY A 192 -5.00 -3.16 11.62
CA GLY A 192 -6.21 -3.77 11.11
C GLY A 192 -6.61 -5.04 11.89
N VAL A 193 -7.24 -5.96 11.18
CA VAL A 193 -7.86 -7.15 11.74
C VAL A 193 -7.02 -8.37 11.38
N VAL A 194 -6.97 -9.38 12.26
CA VAL A 194 -6.32 -10.66 11.96
C VAL A 194 -7.37 -11.77 11.97
N ARG A 195 -7.39 -12.57 10.92
CA ARG A 195 -8.13 -13.83 10.84
C ARG A 195 -7.16 -14.99 10.92
N LEU A 196 -7.38 -15.90 11.87
CA LEU A 196 -6.69 -17.17 11.98
C LEU A 196 -7.58 -18.25 11.36
N ILE A 197 -6.98 -19.16 10.61
CA ILE A 197 -7.69 -20.20 9.87
C ILE A 197 -6.96 -21.52 10.08
N ALA A 198 -7.68 -22.56 10.50
CA ALA A 198 -7.16 -23.92 10.50
C ALA A 198 -7.22 -24.50 9.08
N GLN A 199 -6.10 -25.03 8.62
CA GLN A 199 -5.98 -25.75 7.34
C GLN A 199 -5.40 -27.14 7.63
N GLY A 200 -6.28 -28.09 7.93
CA GLY A 200 -5.87 -29.40 8.44
C GLY A 200 -5.22 -29.27 9.81
N ASN A 201 -3.89 -29.49 9.86
CA ASN A 201 -3.09 -29.43 11.09
C ASN A 201 -2.19 -28.19 11.17
N THR A 202 -2.40 -27.21 10.29
CA THR A 202 -1.65 -25.95 10.28
C THR A 202 -2.55 -24.74 10.47
N VAL A 203 -1.96 -23.66 10.98
CA VAL A 203 -2.56 -22.35 11.16
C VAL A 203 -2.08 -21.43 10.05
N THR A 204 -3.02 -20.75 9.40
CA THR A 204 -2.75 -19.62 8.52
C THR A 204 -3.33 -18.34 9.13
N ALA A 205 -2.51 -17.29 9.22
CA ALA A 205 -2.93 -15.98 9.65
C ALA A 205 -3.04 -15.03 8.44
N VAL A 206 -4.20 -14.40 8.32
CA VAL A 206 -4.52 -13.41 7.29
C VAL A 206 -4.75 -12.07 7.98
N ASN A 207 -3.97 -11.06 7.60
CA ASN A 207 -4.21 -9.69 8.00
C ASN A 207 -5.13 -9.00 7.00
N GLN A 208 -6.23 -8.44 7.49
CA GLN A 208 -7.17 -7.63 6.74
C GLN A 208 -6.99 -6.18 7.17
N VAL A 209 -6.50 -5.33 6.26
CA VAL A 209 -6.02 -3.98 6.56
C VAL A 209 -6.40 -3.01 5.44
N ASP A 210 -6.54 -1.73 5.78
CA ASP A 210 -6.73 -0.65 4.80
C ASP A 210 -5.55 -0.63 3.81
N LEU A 211 -5.86 -0.57 2.50
CA LEU A 211 -4.83 -0.66 1.45
C LEU A 211 -3.76 0.45 1.58
N GLU A 212 -4.14 1.65 1.99
CA GLU A 212 -3.16 2.74 2.13
C GLU A 212 -2.27 2.51 3.35
N GLN A 213 -2.78 1.96 4.45
CA GLN A 213 -1.97 1.56 5.60
C GLN A 213 -1.00 0.41 5.26
N TYR A 214 -1.47 -0.58 4.50
CA TYR A 214 -0.63 -1.66 3.98
C TYR A 214 0.55 -1.12 3.16
N LEU A 215 0.28 -0.14 2.28
CA LEU A 215 1.29 0.43 1.39
C LEU A 215 2.40 1.18 2.11
N VAL A 216 2.15 1.78 3.28
CA VAL A 216 3.22 2.42 4.06
C VAL A 216 4.31 1.41 4.41
N SER A 217 3.90 0.23 4.89
CA SER A 217 4.82 -0.88 5.20
C SER A 217 5.48 -1.46 3.96
N VAL A 218 4.72 -1.67 2.87
CA VAL A 218 5.29 -2.21 1.63
C VAL A 218 6.35 -1.29 1.06
N VAL A 219 6.07 0.00 0.91
CA VAL A 219 7.05 0.94 0.35
C VAL A 219 8.33 0.96 1.20
N GLY A 220 8.21 0.98 2.53
CA GLY A 220 9.38 0.94 3.42
C GLY A 220 10.06 -0.43 3.55
N SER A 221 9.47 -1.50 3.00
CA SER A 221 10.09 -2.83 2.90
C SER A 221 10.78 -3.05 1.56
N GLU A 222 10.28 -2.40 0.51
CA GLU A 222 10.72 -2.57 -0.88
C GLU A 222 11.87 -1.63 -1.25
N VAL A 223 11.87 -0.40 -0.73
CA VAL A 223 12.89 0.61 -1.02
C VAL A 223 13.33 1.33 0.25
N TYR A 224 14.50 2.00 0.20
CA TYR A 224 14.98 2.74 1.36
C TYR A 224 14.14 4.01 1.59
N PRO A 225 13.81 4.32 2.86
CA PRO A 225 12.92 5.44 3.21
C PRO A 225 13.53 6.83 2.98
N ASP A 226 14.84 6.91 2.79
CA ASP A 226 15.60 8.15 2.53
C ASP A 226 15.81 8.42 1.04
N TRP A 227 15.30 7.55 0.17
CA TRP A 227 15.29 7.78 -1.26
C TRP A 227 14.49 9.04 -1.63
N PRO A 228 14.78 9.65 -2.80
CA PRO A 228 14.06 10.83 -3.24
C PRO A 228 12.53 10.63 -3.14
N MET A 229 11.82 11.62 -2.61
CA MET A 229 10.37 11.54 -2.40
C MET A 229 9.61 11.14 -3.67
N GLU A 230 10.07 11.60 -4.84
CA GLU A 230 9.50 11.26 -6.13
C GLU A 230 9.70 9.77 -6.50
N THR A 231 10.79 9.15 -6.07
CA THR A 231 10.99 7.69 -6.17
C THR A 231 10.02 6.95 -5.25
N LEU A 232 9.85 7.40 -4.00
CA LEU A 232 8.90 6.79 -3.06
C LEU A 232 7.45 6.88 -3.56
N LYS A 233 7.05 8.02 -4.15
CA LYS A 233 5.73 8.20 -4.78
C LYS A 233 5.52 7.26 -5.96
N ALA A 234 6.52 7.09 -6.82
CA ALA A 234 6.46 6.15 -7.94
C ALA A 234 6.31 4.70 -7.43
N GLN A 235 7.08 4.32 -6.40
CA GLN A 235 6.95 3.01 -5.75
C GLN A 235 5.55 2.82 -5.13
N ALA A 236 5.00 3.83 -4.45
CA ALA A 236 3.66 3.75 -3.87
C ALA A 236 2.56 3.49 -4.92
N ILE A 237 2.60 4.20 -6.06
CA ILE A 237 1.63 4.01 -7.16
C ILE A 237 1.77 2.62 -7.79
N ALA A 238 3.00 2.16 -8.04
CA ALA A 238 3.25 0.81 -8.57
C ALA A 238 2.79 -0.26 -7.56
N ALA A 239 3.17 -0.15 -6.29
CA ALA A 239 2.77 -1.11 -5.26
C ALA A 239 1.25 -1.17 -5.09
N ARG A 240 0.55 -0.03 -5.12
CA ARG A 240 -0.92 0.03 -5.05
C ARG A 240 -1.59 -0.66 -6.23
N SER A 241 -1.08 -0.44 -7.43
CA SER A 241 -1.63 -1.00 -8.66
C SER A 241 -1.45 -2.53 -8.69
N TYR A 242 -0.30 -3.03 -8.22
CA TYR A 242 -0.07 -4.47 -8.04
C TYR A 242 -1.04 -5.08 -7.03
N ALA A 243 -1.10 -4.53 -5.80
CA ALA A 243 -1.97 -5.03 -4.75
C ALA A 243 -3.44 -5.09 -5.21
N LEU A 244 -3.91 -4.01 -5.84
CA LEU A 244 -5.27 -3.93 -6.36
C LEU A 244 -5.55 -4.97 -7.47
N ALA A 245 -4.57 -5.23 -8.35
CA ALA A 245 -4.71 -6.29 -9.35
C ALA A 245 -4.83 -7.68 -8.70
N GLN A 246 -4.08 -7.95 -7.63
CA GLN A 246 -4.20 -9.20 -6.86
C GLN A 246 -5.54 -9.29 -6.13
N MET A 247 -6.12 -8.18 -5.68
CA MET A 247 -7.47 -8.18 -5.10
C MET A 247 -8.57 -8.55 -6.12
N PHE A 248 -8.36 -8.25 -7.41
CA PHE A 248 -9.26 -8.71 -8.48
C PHE A 248 -9.05 -10.18 -8.87
N GLN A 249 -7.87 -10.75 -8.59
CA GLN A 249 -7.52 -12.14 -8.86
C GLN A 249 -6.85 -12.76 -7.62
N PRO A 250 -7.62 -12.96 -6.54
CA PRO A 250 -7.04 -13.32 -5.25
C PRO A 250 -6.37 -14.69 -5.28
N ALA A 251 -5.24 -14.80 -4.59
CA ALA A 251 -4.45 -16.04 -4.49
C ALA A 251 -5.26 -17.21 -3.90
N SER A 252 -6.24 -16.92 -3.04
CA SER A 252 -7.18 -17.91 -2.53
C SER A 252 -8.51 -17.26 -2.12
N ARG A 253 -9.47 -18.08 -1.68
CA ARG A 253 -10.70 -17.56 -1.06
C ARG A 253 -10.46 -16.78 0.24
N PHE A 254 -9.32 -16.99 0.89
CA PHE A 254 -9.03 -16.45 2.23
C PHE A 254 -8.20 -15.16 2.20
N PHE A 255 -7.33 -15.00 1.21
CA PHE A 255 -6.41 -13.88 1.10
C PHE A 255 -6.15 -13.52 -0.36
N ASP A 256 -5.85 -12.25 -0.60
CA ASP A 256 -5.60 -11.67 -1.92
C ASP A 256 -4.14 -11.94 -2.35
N LEU A 257 -3.18 -11.74 -1.44
CA LEU A 257 -1.75 -11.98 -1.68
C LEU A 257 -0.99 -12.48 -0.45
N GLY A 258 0.24 -12.97 -0.65
CA GLY A 258 1.21 -13.25 0.41
C GLY A 258 2.04 -12.01 0.80
N ASN A 259 3.00 -12.19 1.71
CA ASN A 259 3.84 -11.13 2.27
C ASN A 259 5.35 -11.27 1.96
N ASP A 260 5.72 -12.10 0.98
CA ASP A 260 7.10 -12.40 0.59
C ASP A 260 7.47 -11.82 -0.79
N GLU A 261 8.73 -12.00 -1.21
CA GLU A 261 9.29 -11.48 -2.48
C GLU A 261 8.56 -11.98 -3.75
N ARG A 262 7.79 -13.06 -3.66
CA ARG A 262 6.95 -13.51 -4.80
C ARG A 262 5.73 -12.59 -5.00
N TRP A 263 5.44 -11.77 -3.99
CA TRP A 263 4.33 -10.84 -3.94
C TRP A 263 4.87 -9.43 -3.72
N GLN A 264 4.70 -8.92 -2.51
CA GLN A 264 5.29 -7.69 -2.02
C GLN A 264 5.68 -7.93 -0.58
N VAL A 265 6.84 -7.41 -0.19
CA VAL A 265 7.32 -7.62 1.18
C VAL A 265 6.47 -6.80 2.13
N TYR A 266 5.77 -7.47 3.05
CA TYR A 266 4.92 -6.82 4.06
C TYR A 266 5.31 -7.25 5.47
N ARG A 267 5.80 -6.31 6.27
CA ARG A 267 6.42 -6.55 7.59
C ARG A 267 5.64 -5.95 8.75
N GLY A 268 4.37 -5.59 8.53
CA GLY A 268 3.58 -4.86 9.51
C GLY A 268 4.19 -3.49 9.79
N ILE A 269 4.13 -3.03 11.04
CA ILE A 269 4.56 -1.67 11.38
C ILE A 269 6.09 -1.47 11.43
N GLU A 270 6.91 -2.53 11.30
CA GLU A 270 8.37 -2.47 11.41
C GLU A 270 9.03 -1.55 10.37
N THR A 271 8.37 -1.41 9.22
CA THR A 271 8.86 -0.70 8.03
C THR A 271 8.01 0.52 7.70
N GLU A 272 7.20 1.00 8.64
CA GLU A 272 6.48 2.26 8.47
C GLU A 272 7.37 3.45 8.85
N TRP A 273 7.56 4.36 7.89
CA TRP A 273 8.35 5.59 8.07
C TRP A 273 7.51 6.82 7.71
N ASN A 274 7.81 7.97 8.32
CA ASN A 274 7.18 9.25 7.97
C ASN A 274 7.27 9.58 6.47
N THR A 275 8.42 9.31 5.82
CA THR A 275 8.62 9.53 4.38
C THR A 275 7.76 8.61 3.53
N THR A 276 7.67 7.33 3.89
CA THR A 276 6.81 6.36 3.19
C THR A 276 5.33 6.70 3.36
N GLN A 277 4.93 7.16 4.54
CA GLN A 277 3.57 7.64 4.79
C GLN A 277 3.26 8.86 3.93
N ALA A 278 4.16 9.84 3.88
CA ALA A 278 3.99 11.03 3.07
C ALA A 278 3.87 10.71 1.57
N ALA A 279 4.69 9.77 1.06
CA ALA A 279 4.63 9.32 -0.33
C ALA A 279 3.30 8.61 -0.66
N VAL A 280 2.85 7.71 0.22
CA VAL A 280 1.57 7.00 0.08
C VAL A 280 0.41 7.99 0.14
N GLN A 281 0.40 8.92 1.08
CA GLN A 281 -0.64 9.95 1.23
C GLN A 281 -0.69 10.89 0.02
N ALA A 282 0.47 11.36 -0.46
CA ALA A 282 0.56 12.24 -1.63
C ALA A 282 0.10 11.56 -2.93
N THR A 283 0.03 10.23 -2.95
CA THR A 283 -0.41 9.42 -4.10
C THR A 283 -1.67 8.61 -3.81
N ARG A 284 -2.42 8.97 -2.75
CA ARG A 284 -3.56 8.20 -2.24
C ARG A 284 -4.52 7.84 -3.36
N GLY A 285 -4.83 6.54 -3.49
CA GLY A 285 -5.76 6.03 -4.49
C GLY A 285 -5.32 6.22 -5.96
N ILE A 286 -4.12 6.70 -6.26
CA ILE A 286 -3.63 6.80 -7.63
C ILE A 286 -3.07 5.45 -8.05
N VAL A 287 -3.56 4.93 -9.18
CA VAL A 287 -3.14 3.66 -9.77
C VAL A 287 -2.78 3.80 -11.25
N LEU A 288 -1.91 2.93 -11.73
CA LEU A 288 -1.59 2.76 -13.14
C LEU A 288 -2.74 2.05 -13.85
N THR A 289 -3.16 2.59 -14.98
CA THR A 289 -4.19 1.99 -15.82
C THR A 289 -3.76 1.87 -17.27
N LYS A 290 -4.32 0.89 -17.97
CA LYS A 290 -4.15 0.75 -19.42
C LYS A 290 -5.48 0.27 -20.01
N SER A 291 -5.99 1.00 -21.01
CA SER A 291 -7.27 0.70 -21.64
C SER A 291 -8.43 0.57 -20.64
N GLY A 292 -8.48 1.47 -19.64
CA GLY A 292 -9.53 1.49 -18.61
C GLY A 292 -9.45 0.40 -17.54
N ARG A 293 -8.39 -0.42 -17.52
CA ARG A 293 -8.17 -1.47 -16.52
C ARG A 293 -6.95 -1.15 -15.67
N VAL A 294 -6.97 -1.56 -14.41
CA VAL A 294 -5.78 -1.49 -13.53
C VAL A 294 -4.68 -2.33 -14.16
N MET A 295 -3.50 -1.74 -14.30
CA MET A 295 -2.34 -2.41 -14.86
C MET A 295 -1.63 -3.20 -13.76
N VAL A 296 -1.30 -4.47 -14.04
CA VAL A 296 -0.37 -5.23 -13.20
C VAL A 296 1.01 -4.61 -13.35
N SER A 297 1.44 -3.86 -12.34
CA SER A 297 2.72 -3.14 -12.33
C SER A 297 3.78 -3.97 -11.61
N MET A 298 4.49 -4.78 -12.40
CA MET A 298 5.67 -5.50 -11.91
C MET A 298 6.78 -4.51 -11.59
N TYR A 299 7.54 -4.78 -10.53
CA TYR A 299 8.76 -4.05 -10.20
C TYR A 299 9.79 -5.02 -9.59
N ALA A 300 11.07 -4.68 -9.66
CA ALA A 300 12.16 -5.47 -9.07
C ALA A 300 13.32 -4.58 -8.64
N ALA A 301 14.22 -5.14 -7.83
CA ALA A 301 15.39 -4.45 -7.30
C ALA A 301 16.24 -3.78 -8.38
N THR A 302 16.53 -4.49 -9.49
CA THR A 302 17.47 -4.03 -10.51
C THR A 302 16.93 -4.16 -11.94
N ASP A 303 17.52 -3.39 -12.86
CA ASP A 303 17.23 -3.43 -14.30
C ASP A 303 17.44 -4.83 -14.90
N ASP A 304 18.47 -5.56 -14.46
CA ASP A 304 18.75 -6.92 -14.93
C ASP A 304 17.62 -7.88 -14.57
N ILE A 305 17.07 -7.79 -13.34
CA ILE A 305 15.92 -8.62 -12.95
C ILE A 305 14.70 -8.27 -13.81
N VAL A 306 14.43 -6.98 -14.04
CA VAL A 306 13.31 -6.56 -14.90
C VAL A 306 13.48 -7.10 -16.32
N ARG A 307 14.70 -7.03 -16.88
CA ARG A 307 14.98 -7.54 -18.22
C ARG A 307 14.83 -9.05 -18.30
N ASP A 308 15.48 -9.76 -17.39
CA ASP A 308 15.69 -11.21 -17.50
C ASP A 308 14.47 -12.01 -16.97
N VAL A 309 13.75 -11.49 -15.97
CA VAL A 309 12.58 -12.16 -15.36
C VAL A 309 11.26 -11.63 -15.93
N PHE A 310 11.14 -10.32 -16.14
CA PHE A 310 9.87 -9.72 -16.60
C PHE A 310 9.84 -9.39 -18.10
N GLY A 311 10.89 -9.78 -18.84
CA GLY A 311 11.02 -9.50 -20.26
C GLY A 311 11.10 -8.01 -20.57
N GLY A 312 11.73 -7.24 -19.67
CA GLY A 312 11.88 -5.80 -19.78
C GLY A 312 10.64 -4.99 -19.41
N ARG A 313 9.62 -5.62 -18.81
CA ARG A 313 8.37 -4.95 -18.41
C ARG A 313 8.29 -4.79 -16.91
N GLY A 314 8.26 -3.54 -16.45
CA GLY A 314 8.16 -3.21 -15.03
C GLY A 314 9.18 -2.18 -14.61
N MET A 315 9.10 -1.77 -13.35
CA MET A 315 9.98 -0.75 -12.81
C MET A 315 11.21 -1.34 -12.12
N SER A 316 12.39 -0.85 -12.52
CA SER A 316 13.63 -1.05 -11.76
C SER A 316 13.64 -0.10 -10.57
N GLN A 317 13.75 -0.62 -9.35
CA GLN A 317 13.83 0.20 -8.13
C GLN A 317 15.12 1.03 -8.10
N THR A 318 16.28 0.43 -8.40
CA THR A 318 17.55 1.17 -8.50
C THR A 318 17.54 2.20 -9.62
N GLY A 319 16.92 1.88 -10.76
CA GLY A 319 16.82 2.82 -11.87
C GLY A 319 15.87 3.98 -11.54
N ALA A 320 14.75 3.72 -10.85
CA ALA A 320 13.84 4.76 -10.35
C ALA A 320 14.50 5.68 -9.31
N TYR A 321 15.39 5.13 -8.46
CA TYR A 321 16.22 5.90 -7.55
C TYR A 321 17.18 6.84 -8.30
N GLU A 322 17.89 6.34 -9.31
CA GLU A 322 18.81 7.17 -10.10
C GLU A 322 18.09 8.27 -10.91
N LEU A 323 16.88 8.00 -11.41
CA LEU A 323 16.03 9.05 -11.99
C LEU A 323 15.64 10.10 -10.95
N GLY A 324 15.20 9.68 -9.75
CA GLY A 324 14.88 10.59 -8.66
C GLY A 324 16.06 11.50 -8.30
N LYS A 325 17.28 10.96 -8.21
CA LYS A 325 18.51 11.73 -7.96
C LYS A 325 18.83 12.75 -9.04
N ARG A 326 18.40 12.50 -10.27
CA ARG A 326 18.54 13.43 -11.42
C ARG A 326 17.42 14.46 -11.48
N GLY A 327 16.54 14.52 -10.48
CA GLY A 327 15.44 15.50 -10.40
C GLY A 327 14.18 15.12 -11.17
N TYR A 328 14.07 13.87 -11.65
CA TYR A 328 12.85 13.41 -12.29
C TYR A 328 11.74 13.23 -11.26
N ASN A 329 10.54 13.71 -11.61
CA ASN A 329 9.37 13.51 -10.77
C ASN A 329 8.76 12.11 -10.94
N HIS A 330 7.88 11.71 -10.04
CA HIS A 330 7.25 10.38 -10.04
C HIS A 330 6.49 10.07 -11.33
N LEU A 331 5.90 11.09 -11.98
CA LEU A 331 5.16 10.91 -13.24
C LEU A 331 6.10 10.59 -14.41
N GLN A 332 7.29 11.18 -14.44
CA GLN A 332 8.32 10.87 -15.43
C GLN A 332 8.93 9.49 -15.15
N ILE A 333 9.21 9.17 -13.88
CA ILE A 333 9.70 7.85 -13.48
C ILE A 333 8.72 6.76 -13.94
N LEU A 334 7.43 6.90 -13.61
CA LEU A 334 6.40 5.95 -14.03
C LEU A 334 6.25 5.89 -15.55
N GLY A 335 6.29 7.04 -16.24
CA GLY A 335 6.25 7.10 -17.70
C GLY A 335 7.42 6.38 -18.39
N THR A 336 8.57 6.30 -17.71
CA THR A 336 9.75 5.54 -18.17
C THR A 336 9.48 4.04 -18.19
N TYR A 337 8.97 3.51 -17.07
CA TYR A 337 8.87 2.07 -16.84
C TYR A 337 7.55 1.44 -17.29
N TYR A 338 6.51 2.27 -17.45
CA TYR A 338 5.18 1.82 -17.83
C TYR A 338 4.69 2.56 -19.10
N PRO A 339 5.35 2.37 -20.25
CA PRO A 339 4.99 3.08 -21.48
C PRO A 339 3.56 2.77 -21.92
N GLY A 340 2.81 3.83 -22.22
CA GLY A 340 1.40 3.75 -22.60
C GLY A 340 0.44 3.47 -21.43
N ALA A 341 0.91 3.53 -20.18
CA ALA A 341 0.03 3.61 -19.02
C ALA A 341 -0.56 5.02 -18.89
N GLY A 342 -1.77 5.10 -18.34
CA GLY A 342 -2.34 6.29 -17.76
C GLY A 342 -2.35 6.19 -16.23
N LEU A 343 -2.82 7.25 -15.58
CA LEU A 343 -3.14 7.24 -14.16
C LEU A 343 -4.66 7.34 -13.99
N SER A 344 -5.18 6.76 -12.92
CA SER A 344 -6.59 6.89 -12.55
C SER A 344 -6.75 6.91 -11.04
N GLN A 345 -7.84 7.51 -10.56
CA GLN A 345 -8.21 7.45 -9.15
C GLN A 345 -8.99 6.18 -8.87
N LEU A 346 -8.68 5.56 -7.74
CA LEU A 346 -9.51 4.56 -7.14
C LEU A 346 -10.75 5.22 -6.52
N GLN A 347 -11.92 4.82 -7.02
CA GLN A 347 -13.22 5.18 -6.48
C GLN A 347 -13.86 3.92 -5.89
N THR A 348 -14.05 3.91 -4.58
CA THR A 348 -14.88 2.94 -3.88
C THR A 348 -16.29 3.52 -3.80
N GLN A 349 -17.29 2.76 -4.26
CA GLN A 349 -18.70 3.13 -4.12
C GLN A 349 -19.26 2.67 -2.78
#